data_AF-A0A9J8APR6-F1
#
_entry.id   AF-A0A9J8APR6-F1
#
_cell.length_a   1.000
_cell.length_b   1.000
_cell.length_c   1.000
_cell.angle_alpha   90.00
_cell.angle_beta   90.00
_cell.angle_gamma   90.00
#
_symmetry.space_group_name_H-M   'P 1'
#
loop_
_entity.id
_entity.type
_entity.pdbx_description
1 polymer ?
#
loop_
_entity_poly.entity_id
_entity_poly.type
_entity_poly.pdbx_seq_one_letter_code
_entity_poly.pdbx_strand_id
1 'polypeptide(L)'
;MHWSPWQGIRAMHKRVRDVRGIQPCYRNDVALIMRELDASGLLRRCPGKKRIERRNYFSHGPNYTWHIDGNDKLKFFGIWVYLGIDGFSRKIIWLKAGTSNRQQTFVARYFFDAIQEHSGCPRFIRADRGKENLLIGQMQVAFHFRESGDQGRDSFRVGTSVHNQACEHKWIYIL
;
A
#
# COMPACT_ATOMS: atom_id res chain seq x y z
N MET A 1 12.06 -27.13 3.13
CA MET A 1 11.99 -26.32 1.89
C MET A 1 10.56 -26.40 1.35
N HIS A 2 9.64 -25.50 1.74
CA HIS A 2 8.20 -25.73 1.52
C HIS A 2 7.70 -25.05 0.24
N TRP A 3 7.22 -25.85 -0.71
CA TRP A 3 6.31 -25.40 -1.76
C TRP A 3 5.06 -24.79 -1.10
N SER A 4 4.63 -23.61 -1.54
CA SER A 4 3.44 -22.94 -1.02
C SER A 4 2.32 -23.03 -2.06
N PRO A 5 1.26 -23.83 -1.83
CA PRO A 5 0.12 -23.98 -2.75
C PRO A 5 -0.67 -22.68 -3.01
N TRP A 6 -0.26 -21.57 -2.38
CA TRP A 6 -1.00 -20.32 -2.36
C TRP A 6 -0.51 -19.31 -3.40
N GLN A 7 0.55 -19.60 -4.15
CA GLN A 7 1.15 -18.66 -5.09
C GLN A 7 0.47 -18.70 -6.47
N GLY A 8 0.16 -17.53 -7.03
CA GLY A 8 -0.35 -17.41 -8.40
C GLY A 8 0.74 -17.55 -9.46
N ILE A 9 0.33 -17.76 -10.73
CA ILE A 9 1.24 -17.96 -11.89
C ILE A 9 2.34 -16.91 -11.96
N ARG A 10 2.01 -15.63 -11.77
CA ARG A 10 3.00 -14.53 -11.81
C ARG A 10 4.04 -14.64 -10.70
N ALA A 11 3.60 -14.96 -9.49
CA ALA A 11 4.49 -15.11 -8.34
C ALA A 11 5.38 -16.34 -8.50
N MET A 12 4.83 -17.44 -9.01
CA MET A 12 5.58 -18.66 -9.29
C MET A 12 6.61 -18.45 -10.40
N HIS A 13 6.23 -17.79 -11.50
CA HIS A 13 7.14 -17.46 -12.61
C HIS A 13 8.32 -16.63 -12.13
N LYS A 14 8.05 -15.59 -11.32
CA LYS A 14 9.10 -14.78 -10.69
C LYS A 14 10.01 -15.62 -9.80
N ARG A 15 9.45 -16.53 -8.99
CA ARG A 15 10.23 -17.39 -8.09
C ARG A 15 11.12 -18.38 -8.85
N VAL A 16 10.57 -19.06 -9.86
CA VAL A 16 11.32 -20.03 -10.68
C VAL A 16 12.46 -19.35 -11.42
N ARG A 17 12.20 -18.18 -12.02
CA ARG A 17 13.21 -17.42 -12.76
C ARG A 17 14.26 -16.77 -11.83
N ASP A 18 13.82 -16.02 -10.82
CA ASP A 18 14.70 -15.13 -10.04
C ASP A 18 15.31 -15.80 -8.82
N VAL A 19 14.59 -16.73 -8.17
CA VAL A 19 15.06 -17.39 -6.93
C VAL A 19 15.71 -18.73 -7.21
N ARG A 20 15.18 -19.48 -8.19
CA ARG A 20 15.74 -20.78 -8.58
C ARG A 20 16.71 -20.69 -9.77
N GLY A 21 16.77 -19.55 -10.45
CA GLY A 21 17.70 -19.33 -11.56
C GLY A 21 17.41 -20.16 -12.81
N ILE A 22 16.22 -20.74 -12.94
CA ILE A 22 15.88 -21.59 -14.08
C ILE A 22 15.64 -20.71 -15.31
N GLN A 23 16.44 -20.90 -16.35
CA GLN A 23 16.33 -20.22 -17.63
C GLN A 23 16.62 -21.20 -18.78
N PRO A 24 15.84 -21.15 -19.90
CA PRO A 24 14.72 -20.25 -20.15
C PRO A 24 13.50 -20.58 -19.27
N CYS A 25 12.74 -19.56 -18.87
CA CYS A 25 11.55 -19.71 -18.03
C CYS A 25 10.41 -18.87 -18.59
N TYR A 26 9.51 -19.53 -19.32
CA TYR A 26 8.34 -18.89 -19.91
C TYR A 26 7.15 -18.95 -18.95
N ARG A 27 6.36 -17.87 -18.93
CA ARG A 27 5.18 -17.79 -18.07
C ARG A 27 4.13 -18.86 -18.41
N ASN A 28 4.05 -19.25 -19.69
CA ASN A 28 3.10 -20.27 -20.16
C ASN A 28 3.47 -21.66 -19.64
N ASP A 29 4.75 -22.03 -19.65
CA ASP A 29 5.20 -23.32 -19.11
C ASP A 29 4.91 -23.42 -17.61
N VAL A 30 5.19 -22.34 -16.87
CA VAL A 30 4.84 -22.26 -15.45
C VAL A 30 3.32 -22.38 -15.26
N ALA A 31 2.52 -21.78 -16.13
CA ALA A 31 1.06 -21.90 -16.07
C ALA A 31 0.57 -23.32 -16.34
N LEU A 32 1.16 -24.02 -17.32
CA LEU A 32 0.83 -25.41 -17.66
C LEU A 32 1.21 -26.35 -16.51
N ILE A 33 2.43 -26.25 -15.99
CA ILE A 33 2.90 -27.03 -14.85
C ILE A 33 2.04 -26.78 -13.61
N MET A 34 1.67 -25.52 -13.36
CA MET A 34 0.78 -25.20 -12.24
C MET A 34 -0.65 -25.72 -12.43
N ARG A 35 -1.14 -25.85 -13.67
CA ARG A 35 -2.44 -26.49 -13.93
C ARG A 35 -2.39 -27.96 -13.56
N GLU A 36 -1.28 -28.62 -13.85
CA GLU A 36 -1.08 -30.03 -13.48
C GLU A 36 -0.93 -30.19 -11.96
N LEU A 37 -0.06 -29.40 -11.34
CA LEU A 37 0.30 -29.58 -9.92
C LEU A 37 -0.69 -28.94 -8.94
N ASP A 38 -1.43 -27.90 -9.34
CA ASP A 38 -2.31 -27.10 -8.46
C ASP A 38 -3.52 -26.51 -9.22
N ALA A 39 -4.23 -27.36 -9.99
CA ALA A 39 -5.49 -26.98 -10.64
C ALA A 39 -6.47 -26.33 -9.65
N SER A 40 -6.62 -26.91 -8.45
CA SER A 40 -7.55 -26.43 -7.42
C SER A 40 -7.17 -25.05 -6.86
N GLY A 41 -5.88 -24.77 -6.65
CA GLY A 41 -5.40 -23.44 -6.25
C GLY A 41 -5.56 -22.40 -7.35
N LEU A 42 -5.38 -22.78 -8.63
CA LEU A 42 -5.70 -21.90 -9.75
C LEU A 42 -7.20 -21.58 -9.83
N LEU A 43 -8.07 -22.58 -9.71
CA LEU A 43 -9.53 -22.41 -9.71
C LEU A 43 -10.02 -21.49 -8.59
N ARG A 44 -9.48 -21.64 -7.36
CA ARG A 44 -9.77 -20.75 -6.24
C ARG A 44 -9.38 -19.30 -6.50
N ARG A 45 -8.37 -19.07 -7.35
CA ARG A 45 -7.84 -17.75 -7.72
C ARG A 45 -8.39 -17.23 -9.06
N CYS A 46 -9.29 -17.98 -9.72
CA CYS A 46 -9.90 -17.53 -10.96
C CYS A 46 -10.59 -16.17 -10.75
N PRO A 47 -10.43 -15.21 -11.68
CA PRO A 47 -11.17 -13.96 -11.65
C PRO A 47 -12.67 -14.22 -11.43
N GLY A 48 -13.28 -13.50 -10.50
CA GLY A 48 -14.70 -13.66 -10.15
C GLY A 48 -15.02 -14.71 -9.06
N LYS A 49 -14.09 -15.61 -8.69
CA LYS A 49 -14.33 -16.58 -7.60
C LYS A 49 -14.17 -15.99 -6.20
N LYS A 50 -13.33 -14.96 -6.05
CA LYS A 50 -13.16 -14.24 -4.80
C LYS A 50 -14.08 -13.02 -4.78
N ARG A 51 -15.18 -13.09 -4.01
CA ARG A 51 -16.02 -11.92 -3.74
C ARG A 51 -15.28 -11.02 -2.76
N ILE A 52 -14.96 -9.80 -3.18
CA ILE A 52 -14.45 -8.77 -2.27
C ILE A 52 -15.67 -8.20 -1.55
N GLU A 53 -15.80 -8.45 -0.26
CA GLU A 53 -16.84 -7.79 0.54
C GLU A 53 -16.53 -6.30 0.62
N ARG A 54 -17.38 -5.49 0.00
CA ARG A 54 -17.31 -4.05 0.12
C ARG A 54 -17.80 -3.67 1.52
N ARG A 55 -16.95 -3.05 2.30
CA ARG A 55 -17.31 -2.50 3.61
C ARG A 55 -17.68 -1.04 3.44
N ASN A 56 -18.70 -0.58 4.16
CA ASN A 56 -18.95 0.84 4.30
C ASN A 56 -17.78 1.45 5.07
N TYR A 57 -17.06 2.35 4.41
CA TYR A 57 -15.99 3.09 5.04
C TYR A 57 -16.59 4.15 5.96
N PHE A 58 -16.12 4.20 7.22
CA PHE A 58 -16.56 5.17 8.21
C PHE A 58 -15.35 5.78 8.92
N SER A 59 -15.40 7.10 9.12
CA SER A 59 -14.40 7.87 9.87
C SER A 59 -15.14 8.78 10.85
N HIS A 60 -14.61 8.96 12.07
CA HIS A 60 -15.34 9.66 13.14
C HIS A 60 -15.29 11.19 13.05
N GLY A 61 -14.52 11.74 12.09
CA GLY A 61 -14.40 13.18 11.89
C GLY A 61 -13.12 13.56 11.14
N PRO A 62 -12.92 14.86 10.85
CA PRO A 62 -11.68 15.36 10.26
C PRO A 62 -10.47 14.97 11.10
N ASN A 63 -9.34 14.66 10.47
CA ASN A 63 -8.10 14.22 11.12
C ASN A 63 -8.25 12.94 11.96
N TYR A 64 -9.37 12.22 11.86
CA TYR A 64 -9.47 10.93 12.55
C TYR A 64 -8.60 9.86 11.87
N THR A 65 -8.59 9.81 10.54
CA THR A 65 -7.70 8.91 9.80
C THR A 65 -7.25 9.56 8.52
N TRP A 66 -5.93 9.71 8.35
CA TRP A 66 -5.35 10.08 7.07
C TRP A 66 -4.94 8.82 6.30
N HIS A 67 -5.30 8.78 5.04
CA HIS A 67 -4.91 7.75 4.10
C HIS A 67 -3.74 8.26 3.27
N ILE A 68 -2.66 7.48 3.21
CA ILE A 68 -1.47 7.84 2.44
C ILE A 68 -1.18 6.77 1.39
N ASP A 69 -0.71 7.20 0.23
CA ASP A 69 -0.33 6.30 -0.85
C ASP A 69 0.68 6.92 -1.82
N GLY A 70 1.42 6.06 -2.52
CA GLY A 70 2.38 6.44 -3.55
C GLY A 70 2.03 5.78 -4.89
N ASN A 71 2.05 6.57 -5.96
CA ASN A 71 1.76 6.12 -7.31
C ASN A 71 3.00 6.10 -8.20
N ASP A 72 3.21 4.94 -8.83
CA ASP A 72 4.37 4.60 -9.66
C ASP A 72 4.09 4.76 -11.18
N LYS A 73 2.90 5.21 -11.61
CA LYS A 73 2.54 5.29 -13.04
C LYS A 73 3.51 6.17 -13.85
N LEU A 74 3.98 7.26 -13.25
CA LEU A 74 4.90 8.20 -13.90
C LEU A 74 6.39 7.88 -13.66
N LYS A 75 6.71 6.72 -13.06
CA LYS A 75 8.10 6.35 -12.76
C LYS A 75 8.99 6.27 -14.00
N PHE A 76 8.41 6.02 -15.17
CA PHE A 76 9.14 6.00 -16.44
C PHE A 76 9.75 7.36 -16.76
N PHE A 77 9.09 8.44 -16.33
CA PHE A 77 9.57 9.82 -16.44
C PHE A 77 10.42 10.25 -15.24
N GLY A 78 10.77 9.34 -14.33
CA GLY A 78 11.50 9.65 -13.10
C GLY A 78 10.65 10.40 -12.06
N ILE A 79 9.31 10.32 -12.15
CA ILE A 79 8.39 11.02 -11.26
C ILE A 79 7.58 10.00 -10.46
N TRP A 80 7.59 10.18 -9.14
CA TRP A 80 6.76 9.45 -8.19
C TRP A 80 5.79 10.41 -7.56
N VAL A 81 4.51 10.05 -7.50
CA VAL A 81 3.48 10.94 -6.94
C VAL A 81 3.01 10.39 -5.61
N TYR A 82 2.99 11.24 -4.58
CA TYR A 82 2.57 10.89 -3.23
C TYR A 82 1.32 11.67 -2.85
N LEU A 83 0.39 10.99 -2.20
CA LEU A 83 -0.93 11.52 -1.87
C LEU A 83 -1.28 11.22 -0.42
N GLY A 84 -1.77 12.24 0.29
CA GLY A 84 -2.38 12.13 1.61
C GLY A 84 -3.79 12.69 1.58
N ILE A 85 -4.77 11.94 2.08
CA ILE A 85 -6.19 12.30 2.08
C ILE A 85 -6.77 12.12 3.46
N ASP A 86 -7.61 13.07 3.89
CA ASP A 86 -8.43 12.91 5.07
C ASP A 86 -9.59 11.96 4.79
N GLY A 87 -9.71 10.91 5.60
CA GLY A 87 -10.69 9.85 5.44
C GLY A 87 -12.13 10.31 5.59
N PHE A 88 -12.37 11.34 6.40
CA PHE A 88 -13.72 11.87 6.65
C PHE A 88 -14.18 12.82 5.55
N SER A 89 -13.45 13.92 5.36
CA SER A 89 -13.80 15.00 4.42
C SER A 89 -13.45 14.68 2.96
N ARG A 90 -12.61 13.67 2.72
CA ARG A 90 -11.99 13.39 1.40
C ARG A 90 -11.12 14.52 0.86
N LYS A 91 -10.76 15.49 1.70
CA LYS A 91 -9.83 16.57 1.38
C LYS A 91 -8.45 15.98 1.09
N ILE A 92 -7.82 16.45 0.02
CA ILE A 92 -6.41 16.19 -0.25
C ILE A 92 -5.60 17.03 0.73
N ILE A 93 -4.89 16.37 1.65
CA ILE A 93 -4.02 17.00 2.64
C ILE A 93 -2.68 17.37 2.01
N TRP A 94 -2.15 16.47 1.16
CA TRP A 94 -1.02 16.78 0.29
C TRP A 94 -1.09 15.97 -1.01
N LEU A 95 -0.54 16.56 -2.07
CA LEU A 95 -0.23 15.89 -3.34
C LEU A 95 1.13 16.41 -3.80
N LYS A 96 2.14 15.54 -3.82
CA LYS A 96 3.53 15.94 -4.08
C LYS A 96 4.18 15.01 -5.10
N ALA A 97 4.98 15.58 -5.99
CA ALA A 97 5.86 14.84 -6.88
C ALA A 97 7.26 14.71 -6.23
N GLY A 98 7.84 13.52 -6.30
CA GLY A 98 9.19 13.21 -5.87
C GLY A 98 9.97 12.47 -6.94
N THR A 99 11.29 12.38 -6.75
CA THR A 99 12.24 11.81 -7.71
C THR A 99 12.71 10.40 -7.32
N SER A 100 12.20 9.86 -6.21
CA SER A 100 12.54 8.51 -5.75
C SER A 100 11.47 7.99 -4.79
N ASN A 101 11.22 6.67 -4.83
CA ASN A 101 10.43 5.93 -3.84
C ASN A 101 11.27 5.16 -2.81
N ARG A 102 12.60 5.29 -2.87
CA ARG A 102 13.50 4.62 -1.92
C ARG A 102 13.85 5.48 -0.71
N GLN A 103 13.69 6.80 -0.84
CA GLN A 103 14.05 7.77 0.19
C GLN A 103 12.84 8.06 1.07
N GLN A 104 12.79 7.37 2.23
CA GLN A 104 11.73 7.51 3.23
C GLN A 104 11.61 8.96 3.76
N THR A 105 12.72 9.70 3.77
CA THR A 105 12.81 11.07 4.27
C THR A 105 11.93 12.05 3.50
N PHE A 106 11.73 11.85 2.19
CA PHE A 106 10.82 12.70 1.40
C PHE A 106 9.38 12.54 1.84
N VAL A 107 8.91 11.29 1.96
CA VAL A 107 7.52 11.03 2.36
C VAL A 107 7.28 11.50 3.79
N ALA A 108 8.25 11.28 4.68
CA ALA A 108 8.22 11.79 6.05
C ALA A 108 8.16 13.32 6.12
N ARG A 109 8.91 14.01 5.25
CA ARG A 109 8.85 15.47 5.13
C ARG A 109 7.47 15.95 4.66
N TYR A 110 6.88 15.32 3.64
CA TYR A 110 5.54 15.69 3.17
C TYR A 110 4.49 15.56 4.29
N PHE A 111 4.62 14.51 5.11
CA PHE A 111 3.76 14.31 6.26
C PHE A 111 3.97 15.38 7.35
N PHE A 112 5.22 15.68 7.69
CA PHE A 112 5.56 16.71 8.68
C PHE A 112 5.09 18.11 8.24
N ASP A 113 5.38 18.50 7.00
CA ASP A 113 4.96 19.78 6.41
C ASP A 113 3.43 19.91 6.45
N ALA A 114 2.71 18.83 6.16
CA ALA A 114 1.25 18.80 6.22
C ALA A 114 0.70 18.97 7.64
N ILE A 115 1.32 18.37 8.66
CA ILE A 115 0.91 18.59 10.06
C ILE A 115 1.06 20.06 10.42
N GLN A 116 2.17 20.69 10.02
CA GLN A 116 2.41 22.11 10.28
C GLN A 116 1.39 23.00 9.55
N GLU A 117 1.15 22.75 8.26
CA GLU A 117 0.23 23.53 7.43
C GLU A 117 -1.22 23.45 7.93
N HIS A 118 -1.70 22.25 8.27
CA HIS A 118 -3.08 22.05 8.73
C HIS A 118 -3.23 22.20 10.26
N SER A 119 -2.15 22.55 10.98
CA SER A 119 -2.12 22.71 12.44
C SER A 119 -2.79 21.55 13.20
N GLY A 120 -2.57 20.31 12.73
CA GLY A 120 -3.25 19.14 13.25
C GLY A 120 -2.58 17.83 12.85
N CYS A 121 -2.43 16.93 13.82
CA CYS A 121 -1.92 15.57 13.62
C CYS A 121 -3.10 14.59 13.53
N PRO A 122 -3.14 13.69 12.55
CA PRO A 122 -4.21 12.71 12.48
C PRO A 122 -4.14 11.74 13.66
N ARG A 123 -5.28 11.22 14.12
CA ARG A 123 -5.30 10.17 15.15
C ARG A 123 -4.73 8.85 14.62
N PHE A 124 -5.10 8.49 13.39
CA PHE A 124 -4.60 7.31 12.71
C PHE A 124 -4.05 7.66 11.33
N ILE A 125 -3.01 6.93 10.92
CA ILE A 125 -2.58 6.90 9.53
C ILE A 125 -2.84 5.51 8.99
N ARG A 126 -3.39 5.44 7.78
CA ARG A 126 -3.51 4.21 7.03
C ARG A 126 -2.62 4.27 5.80
N ALA A 127 -1.75 3.28 5.66
CA ALA A 127 -0.84 3.16 4.54
C ALA A 127 -0.84 1.75 3.97
N ASP A 128 -0.42 1.64 2.72
CA ASP A 128 -0.07 0.36 2.15
C ASP A 128 1.23 -0.19 2.73
N ARG A 129 1.43 -1.51 2.60
CA ARG A 129 2.64 -2.18 3.08
C ARG A 129 3.84 -1.83 2.20
N GLY A 130 4.46 -0.72 2.53
CA GLY A 130 5.64 -0.18 1.86
C GLY A 130 6.77 0.12 2.84
N LYS A 131 8.01 0.10 2.34
CA LYS A 131 9.19 0.49 3.13
C LYS A 131 9.31 2.02 3.21
N GLU A 132 8.76 2.73 2.23
CA GLU A 132 8.77 4.18 2.12
C GLU A 132 8.02 4.87 3.28
N ASN A 133 7.03 4.20 3.89
CA ASN A 133 6.19 4.76 4.95
C ASN A 133 6.71 4.48 6.38
N LEU A 134 7.86 3.81 6.54
CA LEU A 134 8.37 3.43 7.86
C LEU A 134 8.65 4.63 8.76
N LEU A 135 9.27 5.69 8.22
CA LEU A 135 9.54 6.92 8.99
C LEU A 135 8.26 7.64 9.39
N ILE A 136 7.22 7.65 8.54
CA ILE A 136 5.92 8.23 8.90
C ILE A 136 5.32 7.46 10.08
N GLY A 137 5.39 6.12 10.06
CA GLY A 137 4.93 5.32 11.17
C GLY A 137 5.64 5.67 12.48
N GLN A 138 6.97 5.83 12.44
CA GLN A 138 7.75 6.24 13.62
C GLN A 138 7.37 7.64 14.12
N MET A 139 7.23 8.62 13.22
CA MET A 139 6.80 9.97 13.56
C MET A 139 5.41 9.98 14.20
N GLN A 140 4.47 9.24 13.60
CA GLN A 140 3.11 9.14 14.11
C GLN A 140 3.07 8.56 15.53
N VAL A 141 3.79 7.45 15.77
CA VAL A 141 3.90 6.86 17.11
C VAL A 141 4.50 7.88 18.09
N ALA A 142 5.54 8.60 17.69
CA ALA A 142 6.18 9.60 18.55
C ALA A 142 5.25 10.77 18.88
N PHE A 143 4.47 11.26 17.93
CA PHE A 143 3.50 12.34 18.16
C PHE A 143 2.39 11.94 19.13
N HIS A 144 1.98 10.66 19.12
CA HIS A 144 0.93 10.15 20.01
C HIS A 144 1.45 9.58 21.34
N PHE A 145 2.77 9.49 21.53
CA PHE A 145 3.36 8.82 22.69
C PHE A 145 2.99 9.49 24.02
N ARG A 146 2.97 10.83 24.08
CA ARG A 146 2.66 11.58 25.32
C ARG A 146 1.18 11.46 25.73
N GLU A 147 0.27 11.47 24.76
CA GLU A 147 -1.18 11.48 25.03
C GLU A 147 -1.77 10.07 25.16
N SER A 148 -1.24 9.12 24.39
CA SER A 148 -1.81 7.77 24.26
C SER A 148 -0.91 6.66 24.82
N GLY A 149 0.29 7.00 25.30
CA GLY A 149 1.26 6.03 25.82
C GLY A 149 1.57 4.94 24.79
N ASP A 150 1.55 3.68 25.24
CA ASP A 150 1.79 2.52 24.36
C ASP A 150 0.72 2.33 23.27
N GLN A 151 -0.49 2.90 23.43
CA GLN A 151 -1.51 2.88 22.36
C GLN A 151 -1.11 3.75 21.16
N GLY A 152 -0.12 4.63 21.32
CA GLY A 152 0.52 5.33 20.21
C GLY A 152 1.07 4.36 19.16
N ARG A 153 1.40 3.12 19.51
CA ARG A 153 1.87 2.08 18.56
C ARG A 153 0.82 1.69 17.52
N ASP A 154 -0.47 1.80 17.85
CA ASP A 154 -1.59 1.44 16.97
C ASP A 154 -2.06 2.60 16.07
N SER A 155 -1.40 3.75 16.19
CA SER A 155 -1.69 4.97 15.41
C SER A 155 -1.33 4.83 13.93
N PHE A 156 -0.40 3.94 13.56
CA PHE A 156 -0.01 3.68 12.17
C PHE A 156 -0.45 2.28 11.72
N ARG A 157 -1.41 2.23 10.79
CA ARG A 157 -2.07 0.99 10.35
C ARG A 157 -1.68 0.65 8.93
N VAL A 158 -0.96 -0.46 8.78
CA VAL A 158 -0.59 -0.99 7.48
C VAL A 158 -1.65 -1.96 6.98
N GLY A 159 -2.12 -1.75 5.76
CA GLY A 159 -3.11 -2.60 5.10
C GLY A 159 -2.69 -3.02 3.70
N THR A 160 -3.57 -3.76 3.04
CA THR A 160 -3.50 -3.97 1.59
C THR A 160 -4.17 -2.80 0.85
N SER A 161 -3.71 -2.50 -0.37
CA SER A 161 -4.29 -1.46 -1.27
C SER A 161 -5.80 -1.52 -1.39
N VAL A 162 -6.35 -2.74 -1.40
CA VAL A 162 -7.80 -2.98 -1.46
C VAL A 162 -8.56 -2.29 -0.32
N HIS A 163 -7.91 -2.01 0.80
CA HIS A 163 -8.49 -1.29 1.94
C HIS A 163 -8.06 0.19 2.00
N ASN A 164 -7.21 0.65 1.10
CA ASN A 164 -6.81 2.06 0.96
C ASN A 164 -7.60 2.77 -0.16
N GLN A 165 -8.88 2.43 -0.29
CA GLN A 165 -9.76 2.92 -1.35
C GLN A 165 -9.87 4.45 -1.41
N ALA A 166 -9.62 5.15 -0.30
CA ALA A 166 -9.64 6.62 -0.28
C ALA A 166 -8.59 7.22 -1.23
N CYS A 167 -7.36 6.71 -1.19
CA CYS A 167 -6.30 7.14 -2.09
C CYS A 167 -6.47 6.53 -3.48
N GLU A 168 -6.76 5.23 -3.55
CA GLU A 168 -6.89 4.51 -4.82
C GLU A 168 -7.99 5.09 -5.72
N HIS A 169 -9.14 5.47 -5.14
CA HIS A 169 -10.20 6.15 -5.89
C HIS A 169 -9.77 7.53 -6.38
N LYS A 170 -8.95 8.26 -5.62
CA LYS A 170 -8.48 9.59 -6.02
C LYS A 170 -7.48 9.54 -7.16
N TRP A 171 -6.67 8.48 -7.27
CA TRP A 171 -5.75 8.32 -8.40
C TRP A 171 -6.47 8.35 -9.76
N ILE A 172 -7.70 7.86 -9.86
CA ILE A 172 -8.50 7.87 -11.11
C ILE A 172 -8.66 9.29 -11.68
N TYR A 173 -8.73 10.31 -10.82
CA TYR A 173 -8.92 11.70 -11.24
C TYR A 173 -7.60 12.46 -11.42
N ILE A 174 -6.49 11.94 -10.89
CA ILE A 174 -5.19 12.62 -10.90
C ILE A 174 -4.28 12.07 -12.03
N LEU A 175 -4.34 10.75 -12.31
CA LEU A 175 -3.42 10.02 -13.20
C LEU A 175 -4.13 8.91 -14.00
#